data_AF-A0A7Y3AJD1-F1
#
_entry.id   AF-A0A7Y3AJD1-F1
#
_cell.length_a   1.000
_cell.length_b   1.000
_cell.length_c   1.000
_cell.angle_alpha   90.00
_cell.angle_beta   90.00
_cell.angle_gamma   90.00
#
_symmetry.space_group_name_H-M   'P 1'
#
loop_
_entity.id
_entity.type
_entity.pdbx_description
1 polymer ?
#
loop_
_entity_poly.entity_id
_entity_poly.type
_entity_poly.pdbx_seq_one_letter_code
_entity_poly.pdbx_strand_id
1 'polypeptide(L)'
;MAETFLITPIGYVKSSRQEVFDDDWHKEQFAIELAPEFNNSALKGLDSFSHVEVIFYLHKVDTEKIEKSARHPRNNKAWPKVGIFSQRVKNR
;
A
#
# COMPACT_ATOMS: atom_id res chain seq x y z
N MET A 1 -1.91 15.94 21.54
CA MET A 1 -0.63 16.33 20.92
C MET A 1 -0.39 15.35 19.78
N ALA A 2 0.02 15.83 18.61
CA ALA A 2 0.39 14.93 17.52
C ALA A 2 1.80 14.42 17.77
N GLU A 3 1.98 13.10 17.81
CA GLU A 3 3.29 12.46 17.83
C GLU A 3 3.61 12.01 16.40
N THR A 4 4.84 12.27 15.97
CA THR A 4 5.32 11.88 14.64
C THR A 4 6.16 10.62 14.76
N PHE A 5 5.89 9.64 13.91
CA PHE A 5 6.67 8.41 13.83
C PHE A 5 7.54 8.42 12.59
N LEU A 6 8.81 8.04 12.74
CA LEU A 6 9.68 7.71 11.62
C LEU A 6 9.49 6.23 11.29
N ILE A 7 9.30 5.91 10.01
CA ILE A 7 9.14 4.53 9.54
C ILE A 7 10.33 4.17 8.67
N THR A 8 11.03 3.10 9.04
CA THR A 8 12.09 2.49 8.23
C THR A 8 11.53 1.25 7.52
N PRO A 9 11.64 1.13 6.19
CA PRO A 9 11.15 -0.05 5.48
C PRO A 9 11.99 -1.28 5.83
N ILE A 10 11.33 -2.42 6.08
CA ILE A 10 11.99 -3.72 6.29
C ILE A 10 12.16 -4.52 4.99
N GLY A 11 11.66 -3.98 3.89
CA GLY A 11 11.68 -4.62 2.58
C GLY A 11 10.95 -3.79 1.53
N TYR A 12 11.00 -4.28 0.30
CA TYR A 12 10.50 -3.60 -0.88
C TYR A 12 9.67 -4.55 -1.73
N VAL A 13 8.50 -4.08 -2.17
CA VAL A 13 7.66 -4.82 -3.11
C VAL A 13 8.23 -4.63 -4.52
N LYS A 14 8.55 -5.74 -5.19
CA LYS A 14 8.84 -5.81 -6.62
C LYS A 14 7.63 -6.36 -7.34
N SER A 15 7.23 -5.71 -8.42
CA SER A 15 6.08 -6.12 -9.23
C SER A 15 6.37 -5.92 -10.71
N SER A 16 5.72 -6.72 -11.56
CA SER A 16 5.66 -6.51 -13.01
C SER A 16 4.98 -5.20 -13.41
N ARG A 17 4.14 -4.63 -12.54
CA ARG A 17 3.34 -3.43 -12.83
C ARG A 17 4.20 -2.17 -12.91
N GLN A 18 4.14 -1.48 -14.04
CA GLN A 18 4.83 -0.19 -14.25
C GLN A 18 3.91 1.02 -14.09
N GLU A 19 2.62 0.88 -14.38
CA GLU A 19 1.63 1.96 -14.34
C GLU A 19 0.63 1.81 -13.19
N VAL A 20 0.06 2.94 -12.74
CA VAL A 20 -0.87 2.94 -11.61
C VAL A 20 -2.31 2.98 -12.10
N PHE A 21 -2.98 1.83 -12.10
CA PHE A 21 -4.42 1.68 -12.34
C PHE A 21 -5.06 0.73 -11.32
N ASP A 22 -6.39 0.79 -11.19
CA ASP A 22 -7.13 0.21 -10.05
C ASP A 22 -7.48 -1.29 -10.22
N ASP A 23 -7.34 -1.86 -11.43
CA ASP A 23 -7.89 -3.17 -11.80
C ASP A 23 -6.79 -4.17 -12.24
N ASP A 24 -7.20 -5.38 -12.68
CA ASP A 24 -6.36 -6.47 -13.20
C ASP A 24 -5.25 -7.02 -12.30
N TRP A 25 -5.45 -6.98 -10.98
CA TRP A 25 -4.47 -7.52 -10.01
C TRP A 25 -4.13 -9.00 -10.21
N HIS A 26 -5.03 -9.78 -10.80
CA HIS A 26 -4.83 -11.21 -11.10
C HIS A 26 -3.71 -11.49 -12.12
N LYS A 27 -3.30 -10.49 -12.91
CA LYS A 27 -2.22 -10.63 -13.91
C LYS A 27 -0.84 -10.34 -13.34
N GLU A 28 -0.76 -9.81 -12.12
CA GLU A 28 0.48 -9.31 -11.56
C GLU A 28 1.25 -10.40 -10.82
N GLN A 29 2.56 -10.44 -11.07
CA GLN A 29 3.50 -11.16 -10.24
C GLN A 29 4.20 -10.18 -9.31
N PHE A 30 4.34 -10.57 -8.05
CA PHE A 30 5.04 -9.76 -7.06
C PHE A 30 5.92 -10.61 -6.15
N ALA A 31 6.98 -9.98 -5.66
CA ALA A 31 7.84 -10.50 -4.62
C ALA A 31 8.10 -9.40 -3.59
N ILE A 32 8.34 -9.79 -2.33
CA ILE A 32 8.79 -8.87 -1.29
C ILE A 32 10.24 -9.22 -1.00
N GLU A 33 11.14 -8.29 -1.31
CA GLU A 33 12.57 -8.42 -1.03
C GLU A 33 12.87 -7.76 0.31
N LEU A 34 13.55 -8.46 1.21
CA LEU A 34 13.98 -7.89 2.49
C LEU A 34 15.00 -6.78 2.28
N ALA A 35 14.98 -5.78 3.16
CA ALA A 35 16.02 -4.77 3.21
C ALA A 35 17.37 -5.42 3.56
N PRO A 36 18.52 -4.88 3.09
CA PRO A 36 19.83 -5.52 3.23
C PRO A 36 20.27 -5.80 4.68
N GLU A 37 19.71 -5.08 5.66
CA GLU A 37 19.98 -5.32 7.09
C GLU A 37 19.36 -6.62 7.63
N PHE A 38 18.42 -7.25 6.92
CA PHE A 38 17.77 -8.50 7.32
C PHE A 38 18.26 -9.67 6.46
N ASN A 39 18.50 -10.81 7.09
CA ASN A 39 18.78 -12.07 6.39
C ASN A 39 17.58 -13.03 6.48
N ASN A 40 17.64 -14.15 5.76
CA ASN A 40 16.55 -15.12 5.64
C ASN A 40 16.06 -15.68 6.99
N SER A 41 16.87 -15.64 8.05
CA SER A 41 16.43 -16.10 9.37
C SER A 41 15.28 -15.26 9.95
N ALA A 42 15.13 -14.00 9.51
CA ALA A 42 14.00 -13.14 9.89
C ALA A 42 12.64 -13.67 9.42
N LEU A 43 12.62 -14.61 8.45
CA LEU A 43 11.41 -15.24 7.91
C LEU A 43 11.20 -16.67 8.41
N LYS A 44 12.03 -17.16 9.34
CA LYS A 44 11.96 -18.55 9.81
C LYS A 44 10.58 -18.85 10.41
N GLY A 45 9.90 -19.87 9.87
CA GLY A 45 8.58 -20.31 10.30
C GLY A 45 7.42 -19.62 9.57
N LEU A 46 7.69 -18.61 8.72
CA LEU A 46 6.65 -17.97 7.91
C LEU A 46 5.99 -18.95 6.92
N ASP A 47 6.73 -19.95 6.47
CA ASP A 47 6.28 -21.04 5.61
C ASP A 47 5.24 -21.96 6.27
N SER A 48 5.07 -21.89 7.58
CA SER A 48 4.00 -22.61 8.30
C SER A 48 2.62 -21.94 8.16
N PHE A 49 2.57 -20.71 7.64
CA PHE A 49 1.33 -19.96 7.44
C PHE A 49 0.91 -20.00 5.97
N SER A 50 -0.40 -20.11 5.73
CA SER A 50 -0.96 -20.05 4.37
C SER A 50 -1.18 -18.62 3.87
N HIS A 51 -1.26 -17.64 4.78
CA HIS A 51 -1.56 -16.24 4.48
C HIS A 51 -0.74 -15.31 5.37
N VAL A 52 -0.46 -14.12 4.84
CA VAL A 52 0.23 -13.05 5.56
C VAL A 52 -0.51 -11.73 5.35
N GLU A 53 -0.48 -10.86 6.36
CA GLU A 53 -0.88 -9.46 6.20
C GLU A 53 0.37 -8.63 5.91
N VAL A 54 0.32 -7.86 4.82
CA VAL A 54 1.43 -7.01 4.38
C VAL A 54 1.01 -5.56 4.49
N ILE A 55 1.64 -4.83 5.41
CA ILE A 55 1.50 -3.37 5.54
C ILE A 55 2.65 -2.73 4.77
N PHE A 56 2.32 -1.89 3.79
CA PHE A 56 3.31 -1.23 2.94
C PHE A 56 2.99 0.26 2.78
N TYR A 57 4.04 1.04 2.55
CA TYR A 57 3.95 2.48 2.36
C TYR A 57 3.85 2.82 0.86
N LEU A 58 2.82 3.57 0.49
CA LEU A 58 2.56 4.02 -0.88
C LEU A 58 3.44 5.24 -1.24
N HIS A 59 4.76 5.02 -1.26
CA HIS A 59 5.79 6.05 -1.42
C HIS A 59 5.72 6.91 -2.71
N LYS A 60 4.94 6.49 -3.72
CA LYS A 60 4.73 7.26 -4.96
C LYS A 60 3.48 8.15 -4.93
N VAL A 61 2.77 8.22 -3.80
CA VAL A 61 1.64 9.14 -3.64
C VAL A 61 2.18 10.56 -3.56
N ASP A 62 1.70 11.39 -4.47
CA ASP A 62 1.95 12.83 -4.48
C ASP A 62 1.29 13.46 -3.25
N THR A 63 2.09 14.11 -2.41
CA THR A 63 1.65 14.70 -1.15
C THR A 63 0.65 15.83 -1.36
N GLU A 64 0.70 16.52 -2.50
CA GLU A 64 -0.27 17.56 -2.87
C GLU A 64 -1.66 16.98 -3.17
N LYS A 65 -1.74 15.68 -3.47
CA LYS A 65 -2.99 14.98 -3.81
C LYS A 65 -3.63 14.27 -2.62
N ILE A 66 -3.07 14.40 -1.41
CA ILE A 66 -3.64 13.84 -0.19
C ILE A 66 -4.98 14.50 0.09
N GLU A 67 -6.04 13.70 0.14
CA GLU A 67 -7.39 14.15 0.48
C GLU A 67 -7.67 13.83 1.95
N LYS A 68 -8.20 14.80 2.69
CA LYS A 68 -8.56 14.62 4.11
C LYS A 68 -10.07 14.61 4.35
N SER A 69 -10.85 14.90 3.31
CA SER A 69 -12.30 15.08 3.35
C SER A 69 -13.05 14.03 2.53
N ALA A 70 -14.34 14.29 2.25
CA ALA A 70 -15.17 13.40 1.44
C ALA A 70 -15.00 13.67 -0.05
N ARG A 71 -14.82 12.61 -0.84
CA ARG A 71 -14.69 12.68 -2.30
C ARG A 71 -15.50 11.61 -3.01
N HIS A 72 -15.67 11.78 -4.31
CA HIS A 72 -16.30 10.78 -5.18
C HIS A 72 -15.37 9.56 -5.34
N PRO A 73 -15.81 8.35 -4.98
CA PRO A 73 -14.98 7.15 -5.17
C PRO A 73 -14.63 6.96 -6.65
N ARG A 74 -13.38 6.57 -6.93
CA ARG A 74 -12.82 6.46 -8.29
C ARG A 74 -13.02 7.70 -9.18
N ASN A 75 -13.19 8.90 -8.58
CA ASN A 75 -13.55 10.15 -9.27
C ASN A 75 -14.90 10.10 -10.02
N ASN A 76 -15.78 9.13 -9.73
CA ASN A 76 -17.07 9.00 -10.40
C ASN A 76 -18.12 9.95 -9.80
N LYS A 77 -18.43 11.04 -10.52
CA LYS A 77 -19.40 12.07 -10.09
C LYS A 77 -20.84 11.56 -9.94
N ALA A 78 -21.19 10.41 -10.51
CA ALA A 78 -22.51 9.81 -10.34
C ALA A 78 -22.69 9.15 -8.96
N TRP A 79 -21.61 8.91 -8.23
CA TRP A 79 -21.65 8.32 -6.88
C TRP A 79 -21.63 9.41 -5.81
N PRO A 80 -22.20 9.17 -4.61
CA PRO A 80 -22.14 10.14 -3.53
C PRO A 80 -20.70 10.35 -3.05
N LYS A 81 -20.45 11.53 -2.46
CA LYS A 81 -19.20 11.75 -1.72
C LYS A 81 -19.24 10.92 -0.43
N VAL A 82 -18.13 10.25 -0.13
CA VAL A 82 -17.95 9.53 1.14
C VAL A 82 -16.59 9.90 1.73
N GLY A 83 -16.48 9.85 3.06
CA GLY A 83 -15.25 10.23 3.78
C GLY A 83 -14.03 9.41 3.33
N ILE A 84 -12.83 9.99 3.41
CA ILE A 84 -11.59 9.35 2.96
C ILE A 84 -11.34 7.97 3.61
N PHE A 85 -11.66 7.85 4.90
CA PHE A 85 -11.49 6.61 5.66
C PHE A 85 -12.54 5.53 5.33
N SER A 86 -13.62 5.88 4.64
CA SER A 86 -14.59 4.93 4.09
C SER A 86 -14.18 4.41 2.69
N GLN A 87 -13.01 4.83 2.18
CA GLN A 87 -12.50 4.45 0.87
C GLN A 87 -11.14 3.74 0.98
N ARG A 88 -10.89 2.81 0.04
CA ARG A 88 -9.57 2.18 -0.14
C ARG A 88 -8.69 2.93 -1.14
N VAL A 89 -8.70 4.27 -1.10
CA VAL A 89 -7.89 5.09 -2.01
C VAL A 89 -6.44 5.23 -1.50
N LYS A 90 -5.48 5.33 -2.43
CA LYS A 90 -4.06 5.57 -2.14
C LYS A 90 -3.73 6.95 -1.56
N ASN A 91 -4.53 7.96 -1.85
CA ASN A 91 -4.28 9.37 -1.49
C ASN A 91 -4.72 9.68 -0.05
N ARG A 92 -4.11 9.01 0.95
CA ARG A 92 -4.41 9.18 2.37
C ARG A 92 -3.14 9.11 3.21
#